data_AF-A0A150INY3-F1
#
_entry.id   AF-A0A150INY3-F1
#
_cell.length_a   1.000
_cell.length_b   1.000
_cell.length_c   1.000
_cell.angle_alpha   90.00
_cell.angle_beta   90.00
_cell.angle_gamma   90.00
#
_symmetry.space_group_name_H-M   'P 1'
#
loop_
_entity.id
_entity.type
_entity.pdbx_description
1 polymer ?
#
loop_
_entity_poly.entity_id
_entity_poly.type
_entity_poly.pdbx_seq_one_letter_code
_entity_poly.pdbx_strand_id
1 'polypeptide(L)'
;MYFYMISEGEYDEYVEEILMHTKKFTLDEFKKIINDFTKGYGYQRRNIYVIMEELIENHGFKSVDPIYTCDITSNGNLEFFD
;
A
#
# COMPACT_ATOMS: atom_id res chain seq x y z
N MET A 1 12.78 3.03 10.40
CA MET A 1 11.55 2.43 9.86
C MET A 1 11.38 2.94 8.44
N TYR A 2 10.87 2.11 7.55
CA TYR A 2 10.65 2.45 6.14
C TYR A 2 9.18 2.26 5.81
N PHE A 3 8.63 3.19 5.04
CA PHE A 3 7.21 3.25 4.71
C PHE A 3 7.02 3.01 3.22
N TYR A 4 5.96 2.28 2.90
CA TYR A 4 5.60 1.84 1.56
C TYR A 4 4.14 2.14 1.37
N MET A 5 3.80 2.73 0.23
CA MET A 5 2.44 3.05 -0.14
C MET A 5 2.03 2.09 -1.24
N ILE A 6 0.91 1.41 -1.05
CA ILE A 6 0.30 0.56 -2.06
C ILE A 6 -1.06 1.15 -2.37
N SER A 7 -1.37 1.26 -3.65
CA SER A 7 -2.64 1.80 -4.11
C SER A 7 -3.23 0.95 -5.23
N GLU A 8 -4.55 0.78 -5.22
CA GLU A 8 -5.33 0.14 -6.29
C GLU A 8 -6.47 1.07 -6.71
N GLY A 9 -6.79 1.05 -8.00
CA GLY A 9 -7.92 1.79 -8.58
C GLY A 9 -7.55 3.08 -9.30
N GLU A 10 -8.54 3.62 -10.00
CA GLU A 10 -8.52 4.95 -10.62
C GLU A 10 -9.85 5.66 -10.23
N TYR A 11 -9.80 6.96 -9.97
CA TYR A 11 -10.98 7.78 -9.64
C TYR A 11 -11.71 7.34 -8.36
N ASP A 12 -12.98 6.94 -8.46
CA ASP A 12 -13.92 6.78 -7.34
C ASP A 12 -13.71 5.50 -6.51
N GLU A 13 -12.87 4.57 -6.97
CA GLU A 13 -12.53 3.31 -6.27
C GLU A 13 -11.06 3.27 -5.81
N TYR A 14 -10.48 4.44 -5.51
CA TYR A 14 -9.10 4.54 -5.05
C TYR A 14 -8.96 4.02 -3.61
N VAL A 15 -8.18 2.95 -3.45
CA VAL A 15 -7.75 2.43 -2.15
C VAL A 15 -6.26 2.69 -2.01
N GLU A 16 -5.84 3.32 -0.92
CA GLU A 16 -4.44 3.57 -0.59
C GLU A 16 -4.15 3.11 0.84
N GLU A 17 -3.04 2.41 1.01
CA GLU A 17 -2.67 1.79 2.26
C GLU A 17 -1.17 1.98 2.52
N ILE A 18 -0.83 2.32 3.77
CA ILE A 18 0.55 2.54 4.21
C ILE A 18 1.03 1.32 4.98
N LEU A 19 2.11 0.71 4.50
CA LEU A 19 2.81 -0.36 5.18
C LEU A 19 4.16 0.09 5.72
N MET A 20 4.48 -0.36 6.92
CA MET A 20 5.76 -0.15 7.58
C MET A 20 6.59 -1.44 7.57
N HIS A 21 7.92 -1.29 7.39
CA HIS A 21 8.89 -2.35 7.66
C HIS A 21 10.17 -1.82 8.34
N THR A 22 10.87 -2.67 9.09
CA THR A 22 12.12 -2.30 9.79
C THR A 22 13.33 -2.32 8.87
N LYS A 23 13.37 -3.25 7.91
CA LYS A 23 14.33 -3.32 6.79
C LYS A 23 13.85 -2.51 5.58
N LYS A 24 14.79 -1.84 4.90
CA LYS A 24 14.55 -1.21 3.60
C LYS A 24 14.63 -2.24 2.48
N PHE A 25 13.61 -2.27 1.64
CA PHE A 25 13.60 -2.93 0.34
C PHE A 25 13.88 -1.92 -0.78
N THR A 26 14.65 -2.34 -1.77
CA THR A 26 14.73 -1.69 -3.08
C THR A 26 13.45 -1.94 -3.88
N LEU A 27 13.24 -1.15 -4.93
CA LEU A 27 12.10 -1.34 -5.83
C LEU A 27 12.08 -2.75 -6.44
N ASP A 28 13.23 -3.29 -6.81
CA ASP A 28 13.32 -4.62 -7.44
C ASP A 28 13.04 -5.75 -6.44
N GLU A 29 13.51 -5.64 -5.20
CA GLU A 29 13.17 -6.59 -4.13
C GLU A 29 11.67 -6.57 -3.85
N PHE A 30 11.07 -5.39 -3.76
CA PHE A 30 9.63 -5.23 -3.50
C PHE A 30 8.78 -5.79 -4.65
N LYS A 31 9.14 -5.47 -5.90
CA LYS A 31 8.52 -6.06 -7.09
C LYS A 31 8.66 -7.57 -7.11
N LYS A 32 9.81 -8.11 -6.73
CA LYS A 32 10.03 -9.55 -6.72
C LYS A 32 9.08 -10.25 -5.75
N ILE A 33 8.90 -9.71 -4.53
CA ILE A 33 7.94 -10.25 -3.55
C ILE A 33 6.53 -10.31 -4.15
N ILE A 34 6.02 -9.19 -4.65
CA ILE A 34 4.67 -9.11 -5.21
C ILE A 34 4.53 -10.03 -6.43
N ASN A 35 5.52 -10.06 -7.32
CA ASN A 35 5.48 -10.90 -8.51
C ASN A 35 5.56 -12.39 -8.16
N ASP A 36 6.39 -12.78 -7.20
CA ASP A 36 6.54 -14.18 -6.79
C ASP A 36 5.26 -14.67 -6.09
N PHE A 37 4.62 -13.82 -5.29
CA PHE A 37 3.28 -14.09 -4.73
C PHE A 37 2.21 -14.19 -5.82
N THR A 38 2.16 -13.22 -6.75
CA THR A 38 1.11 -13.17 -7.79
C THR A 38 1.30 -14.17 -8.94
N LYS A 39 2.46 -14.84 -9.04
CA LYS A 39 2.74 -15.95 -9.98
C LYS A 39 1.95 -17.21 -9.60
N GLY A 40 0.69 -17.23 -10.00
CA GLY A 40 -0.20 -18.38 -9.77
C GLY A 40 -1.65 -17.97 -9.55
N TYR A 41 -1.86 -16.69 -9.22
CA TYR A 41 -3.17 -16.10 -9.08
C TYR A 41 -3.67 -15.55 -10.42
N GLY A 42 -4.87 -15.97 -10.83
CA GLY A 42 -5.58 -15.34 -11.95
C GLY A 42 -5.84 -13.85 -11.67
N TYR A 43 -6.14 -13.07 -12.71
CA TYR A 43 -6.29 -11.61 -12.64
C TYR A 43 -7.19 -11.13 -11.48
N GLN A 44 -8.22 -11.91 -11.14
CA GLN A 44 -9.18 -11.63 -10.07
C GLN A 44 -8.63 -11.69 -8.64
N ARG A 45 -7.42 -12.20 -8.42
CA ARG A 45 -6.78 -12.29 -7.08
C ARG A 45 -5.64 -11.29 -6.90
N ARG A 46 -5.49 -10.33 -7.83
CA ARG A 46 -4.53 -9.21 -7.73
C ARG A 46 -5.19 -7.98 -7.11
N ASN A 47 -5.99 -8.19 -6.08
CA ASN A 47 -6.58 -7.11 -5.29
C ASN A 47 -5.59 -6.68 -4.19
N ILE A 48 -5.57 -5.39 -3.86
CA ILE A 48 -4.67 -4.78 -2.87
C ILE A 48 -4.73 -5.46 -1.51
N TYR A 49 -5.91 -5.85 -1.03
CA TYR A 49 -6.08 -6.48 0.28
C TYR A 49 -5.32 -7.82 0.36
N VAL A 50 -5.35 -8.59 -0.73
CA VAL A 50 -4.66 -9.88 -0.83
C VAL A 50 -3.14 -9.69 -0.86
N ILE A 51 -2.66 -8.63 -1.54
CA ILE A 51 -1.23 -8.28 -1.56
C ILE A 51 -0.77 -7.79 -0.16
N MET A 52 -1.59 -6.99 0.51
CA MET A 52 -1.27 -6.49 1.86
C MET A 52 -1.21 -7.61 2.89
N GLU A 53 -2.19 -8.52 2.87
CA GLU A 53 -2.23 -9.69 3.75
C GLU A 53 -0.95 -10.52 3.58
N GLU A 54 -0.52 -10.79 2.35
CA GLU A 54 0.75 -11.48 2.08
C GLU A 54 1.96 -10.73 2.66
N LEU A 55 2.05 -9.41 2.44
CA LEU A 55 3.17 -8.62 2.93
C LEU A 55 3.23 -8.61 4.46
N ILE A 56 2.08 -8.54 5.12
CA ILE A 56 1.97 -8.50 6.58
C ILE A 56 2.28 -9.88 7.17
N GLU A 57 1.60 -10.92 6.70
CA GLU A 57 1.67 -12.25 7.28
C GLU A 57 2.99 -12.98 6.96
N ASN A 58 3.51 -12.79 5.74
CA ASN A 58 4.64 -13.60 5.23
C ASN A 58 5.94 -12.80 5.07
N HIS A 59 5.88 -11.47 5.01
CA HIS A 59 7.06 -10.63 4.80
C HIS A 59 7.36 -9.63 5.93
N GLY A 60 6.60 -9.70 7.04
CA GLY A 60 6.89 -8.94 8.27
C GLY A 60 6.56 -7.45 8.18
N PHE A 61 5.77 -7.05 7.18
CA PHE A 61 5.22 -5.70 7.12
C PHE A 61 4.15 -5.51 8.20
N LYS A 62 3.82 -4.25 8.47
CA LYS A 62 2.71 -3.87 9.35
C LYS A 62 1.90 -2.80 8.67
N SER A 63 0.58 -2.94 8.66
CA SER A 63 -0.29 -1.81 8.34
C SER A 63 -0.15 -0.74 9.42
N VAL A 64 -0.13 0.51 9.01
CA VAL A 64 -0.07 1.66 9.90
C VAL A 64 -1.08 2.71 9.43
N ASP A 65 -1.93 3.13 10.36
CA ASP A 65 -2.83 4.24 10.11
C ASP A 65 -2.04 5.56 10.20
N PRO A 66 -2.28 6.51 9.29
CA PRO A 66 -1.79 7.87 9.48
C PRO A 66 -2.41 8.44 10.76
N ILE A 67 -1.61 9.19 11.54
CA ILE A 67 -2.12 9.92 12.71
C ILE A 67 -2.86 11.20 12.27
N TYR A 68 -2.48 11.75 11.11
CA TYR A 68 -3.12 12.89 10.50
C TYR A 68 -3.09 12.72 8.98
N THR A 69 -4.14 13.15 8.30
CA THR A 69 -4.17 13.27 6.83
C THR A 69 -4.36 14.73 6.43
N CYS A 70 -3.92 15.08 5.23
CA CYS A 70 -4.04 16.44 4.69
C CYS A 70 -4.41 16.38 3.22
N ASP A 71 -5.50 17.04 2.86
CA ASP A 71 -6.00 17.12 1.49
C ASP A 71 -5.94 18.55 0.95
N ILE A 72 -5.78 18.68 -0.37
CA ILE A 72 -5.92 19.95 -1.09
C ILE A 72 -7.29 19.94 -1.75
N THR A 73 -8.16 20.82 -1.28
CA THR A 73 -9.51 21.01 -1.87
C THR A 73 -9.43 21.62 -3.27
N SER A 74 -10.54 21.55 -4.02
CA SER A 74 -10.63 22.08 -5.38
C SER A 74 -10.40 23.59 -5.51
N ASN A 75 -10.51 24.34 -4.41
CA ASN A 75 -10.20 25.78 -4.36
C ASN A 75 -8.76 26.09 -3.90
N GLY A 76 -7.94 25.06 -3.65
CA GLY A 76 -6.54 25.18 -3.23
C GLY A 76 -6.32 25.32 -1.73
N ASN A 77 -7.36 25.20 -0.89
CA ASN A 77 -7.19 25.21 0.56
C ASN A 77 -6.73 23.85 1.09
N LEU A 78 -5.92 23.87 2.14
CA LEU A 78 -5.51 22.69 2.90
C LEU A 78 -6.56 22.36 3.97
N GLU A 79 -7.02 21.10 3.98
CA GLU A 79 -7.86 20.53 5.04
C GLU A 79 -7.08 19.42 5.74
N PHE A 80 -7.14 19.40 7.07
CA PHE A 80 -6.43 18.44 7.92
C PHE A 80 -7.45 17.60 8.70
N PHE A 81 -7.16 16.32 8.83
CA PHE A 81 -8.00 15.37 9.56
C PHE A 81 -7.16 14.60 10.58
N ASP A 82 -7.80 14.27 11.71
CA ASP A 82 -7.26 13.40 12.76
C ASP A 82 -7.61 11.93 12.48
#